data_AF-A0A7R9I4S4-F1
#
_entry.id   AF-A0A7R9I4S4-F1
#
_cell.length_a   1.000
_cell.length_b   1.000
_cell.length_c   1.000
_cell.angle_alpha   90.00
_cell.angle_beta   90.00
_cell.angle_gamma   90.00
#
_symmetry.space_group_name_H-M   'P 1'
#
loop_
_entity.id
_entity.type
_entity.pdbx_description
1 polymer ?
#
loop_
_entity_poly.entity_id
_entity_poly.type
_entity_poly.pdbx_seq_one_letter_code
_entity_poly.pdbx_strand_id
1 'polypeptide(L)'
;MAISCGAKCAKAFLIIFNLIYWVAGCALLVMGAWVFLDPTKNALFQLVTTEGVSSKRRLLRRLSTHHPRLPCGAGGVLRMLRGPTREQVYAGTVMGAWVFLDPTKNALFQLVTTEGVSSNAAYYVAYLLITLGCLVVLVGFFGCCGALQESKCMLVLYFMFLFLMLIAEVAVAIVTLVYREQFLVGLQMRLSHQLNEKYGRNSVDNQLFTESVDLAQYKFNCCGISGDNDYNATKWRLDGQGSNGSRNVPLTCCKLANLDVRTI
;
A
#
# COMPACT_ATOMS: atom_id res chain seq x y z
N MET A 1 -4.57 33.45 38.41
CA MET A 1 -4.25 32.19 39.12
C MET A 1 -2.94 31.66 38.51
N ALA A 2 -1.87 31.53 39.30
CA ALA A 2 -0.58 31.06 38.78
C ALA A 2 -0.69 29.57 38.41
N ILE A 3 -0.75 29.27 37.12
CA ILE A 3 -0.80 27.91 36.59
C ILE A 3 0.56 27.25 36.90
N SER A 4 0.54 26.06 37.52
CA SER A 4 1.75 25.30 37.86
C SER A 4 2.60 25.03 36.60
N CYS A 5 3.92 24.88 36.78
CA CYS A 5 4.84 24.60 35.68
C CYS A 5 4.37 23.41 34.81
N GLY A 6 3.86 22.35 35.44
CA GLY A 6 3.34 21.16 34.74
C GLY A 6 2.14 21.43 33.84
N ALA A 7 1.20 22.27 34.27
CA ALA A 7 0.02 22.61 33.45
C ALA A 7 0.37 23.51 32.25
N LYS A 8 1.40 24.36 32.38
CA LYS A 8 1.95 25.12 31.23
C LYS A 8 2.61 24.19 30.21
N CYS A 9 3.40 23.23 30.67
CA CYS A 9 4.02 22.22 29.80
C CYS A 9 2.97 21.37 29.09
N ALA A 10 1.92 20.91 29.79
CA ALA A 10 0.83 20.13 29.20
C ALA A 10 0.07 20.93 28.13
N LYS A 11 -0.21 22.21 28.38
CA LYS A 11 -0.84 23.11 27.41
C LYS A 11 0.03 23.29 26.16
N ALA A 12 1.32 23.54 26.34
CA ALA A 12 2.26 23.68 25.23
C ALA A 12 2.35 22.40 24.39
N PHE A 13 2.43 21.23 25.05
CA PHE A 13 2.42 19.93 24.37
C PHE A 13 1.14 19.71 23.55
N LEU A 14 -0.03 19.99 24.12
CA LEU A 14 -1.31 19.88 23.42
C LEU A 14 -1.38 20.80 22.20
N ILE A 15 -0.87 22.03 22.29
CA ILE A 15 -0.83 22.97 21.17
C ILE A 15 0.08 22.44 20.07
N ILE A 16 1.31 22.03 20.41
CA ILE A 16 2.30 21.53 19.43
C ILE A 16 1.76 20.29 18.72
N PHE A 17 1.24 19.32 19.48
CA PHE A 17 0.67 18.10 18.93
C PHE A 17 -0.49 18.40 17.98
N ASN A 18 -1.48 19.20 18.40
CA ASN A 18 -2.63 19.55 17.55
C ASN A 18 -2.24 20.39 16.33
N LEU A 19 -1.20 21.22 16.42
CA LEU A 19 -0.66 21.94 15.28
C LEU A 19 -0.05 20.97 14.25
N ILE A 20 0.66 19.93 14.70
CA ILE A 20 1.18 18.88 13.82
C ILE A 20 0.03 18.17 13.11
N TYR A 21 -1.04 17.79 13.81
CA TYR A 21 -2.22 17.20 13.16
C TYR A 21 -2.87 18.13 12.16
N TRP A 22 -3.02 19.41 12.50
CA TRP A 22 -3.59 20.39 11.58
C TRP A 22 -2.76 20.52 10.30
N VAL A 23 -1.44 20.66 10.41
CA VAL A 23 -0.53 20.72 9.25
C VAL A 23 -0.57 19.41 8.45
N ALA A 24 -0.55 18.26 9.11
CA ALA A 24 -0.65 16.96 8.46
C ALA A 24 -1.98 16.78 7.71
N GLY A 25 -3.09 17.23 8.30
CA GLY A 25 -4.40 17.25 7.67
C GLY A 25 -4.44 18.14 6.43
N CYS A 26 -3.85 19.34 6.49
CA CYS A 26 -3.71 20.22 5.33
C CYS A 26 -2.88 19.55 4.22
N ALA A 27 -1.78 18.89 4.57
CA ALA A 27 -0.98 18.13 3.61
C ALA A 27 -1.78 16.99 2.96
N LEU A 28 -2.57 16.24 3.75
CA LEU A 28 -3.46 15.19 3.23
C LEU A 28 -4.52 15.75 2.28
N LEU A 29 -5.10 16.91 2.57
CA LEU A 29 -6.05 17.58 1.68
C LEU A 29 -5.40 18.02 0.37
N VAL A 30 -4.21 18.61 0.43
CA VAL A 30 -3.45 19.01 -0.76
C VAL A 30 -3.11 17.78 -1.59
N MET A 31 -2.64 16.69 -0.97
CA MET A 31 -2.37 15.43 -1.68
C MET A 31 -3.64 14.82 -2.27
N GLY A 32 -4.75 14.78 -1.52
CA GLY A 32 -6.02 14.25 -1.99
C GLY A 32 -6.60 15.06 -3.16
N ALA A 33 -6.55 16.39 -3.08
CA ALA A 33 -6.93 17.28 -4.16
C ALA A 33 -6.01 17.14 -5.38
N TRP A 34 -4.71 16.99 -5.18
CA TRP A 34 -3.76 16.70 -6.26
C TRP A 34 -4.11 15.40 -6.98
N VAL A 35 -4.38 14.31 -6.25
CA VAL A 35 -4.79 13.03 -6.84
C VAL A 35 -6.16 13.15 -7.55
N PHE A 36 -7.07 13.96 -7.02
CA PHE A 36 -8.39 14.19 -7.63
C PHE A 36 -8.32 15.02 -8.93
N LEU A 37 -7.47 16.06 -8.93
CA LEU A 37 -7.36 17.04 -10.02
C LEU A 37 -6.42 16.60 -11.13
N ASP A 38 -5.41 15.77 -10.82
CA ASP A 38 -4.45 15.24 -11.79
C ASP A 38 -4.62 13.72 -12.04
N PRO A 39 -5.78 13.23 -12.50
CA PRO A 39 -5.92 11.82 -12.89
C PRO A 39 -5.05 11.47 -14.12
N THR A 40 -4.43 12.46 -14.78
CA THR A 40 -3.62 12.30 -16.00
C THR A 40 -2.10 12.31 -15.78
N LYS A 41 -1.58 12.79 -14.64
CA LYS A 41 -0.12 12.74 -14.33
C LYS A 41 0.39 11.32 -14.09
N ASN A 42 -0.54 10.38 -13.94
CA ASN A 42 -0.34 8.94 -13.91
C ASN A 42 0.43 8.46 -15.15
N ALA A 43 0.33 9.15 -16.30
CA ALA A 43 1.11 8.81 -17.49
C ALA A 43 2.62 9.08 -17.35
N LEU A 44 3.03 10.10 -16.59
CA LEU A 44 4.44 10.42 -16.38
C LEU A 44 5.08 9.49 -15.34
N PHE A 45 4.35 9.16 -14.26
CA PHE A 45 4.81 8.19 -13.27
C PHE A 45 4.84 6.77 -13.87
N GLN A 46 3.88 6.45 -14.76
CA GLN A 46 3.94 5.30 -15.66
C GLN A 46 5.20 5.32 -16.53
N LEU A 47 5.60 6.44 -17.15
CA LEU A 47 6.84 6.49 -17.93
C LEU A 47 8.09 6.25 -17.06
N VAL A 48 8.16 6.84 -15.87
CA VAL A 48 9.30 6.66 -14.94
C VAL A 48 9.38 5.22 -14.39
N THR A 49 8.24 4.59 -14.11
CA THR A 49 8.19 3.19 -13.63
C THR A 49 8.34 2.17 -14.76
N THR A 50 7.73 2.40 -15.92
CA THR A 50 7.89 1.58 -17.13
C THR A 50 9.34 1.55 -17.61
N GLU A 51 10.08 2.67 -17.57
CA GLU A 51 11.51 2.71 -17.89
C GLU A 51 12.33 1.80 -16.94
N GLY A 52 12.05 1.85 -15.63
CA GLY A 52 12.71 1.01 -14.62
C GLY A 52 12.40 -0.48 -14.76
N VAL A 53 11.13 -0.84 -14.98
CA VAL A 53 10.66 -2.22 -15.17
C VAL A 53 11.13 -2.77 -16.52
N SER A 54 11.06 -1.97 -17.59
CA SER A 54 11.54 -2.31 -18.94
C SER A 54 13.04 -2.56 -18.98
N SER A 55 13.85 -1.70 -18.35
CA SER A 55 15.31 -1.85 -18.31
C SER A 55 15.72 -3.15 -17.61
N LYS A 56 15.05 -3.51 -16.52
CA LYS A 56 15.27 -4.78 -15.82
C LYS A 56 14.72 -5.99 -16.57
N ARG A 57 13.56 -5.88 -17.22
CA ARG A 57 12.99 -6.95 -18.07
C ARG A 57 13.90 -7.22 -19.28
N ARG A 58 14.59 -6.20 -19.80
CA ARG A 58 15.65 -6.32 -20.83
C ARG A 58 16.89 -7.02 -20.28
N LEU A 59 17.35 -6.67 -19.08
CA LEU A 59 18.48 -7.34 -18.40
C LEU A 59 18.18 -8.83 -18.13
N LEU A 60 17.00 -9.13 -17.58
CA LEU A 60 16.56 -10.50 -17.31
C LEU A 60 16.36 -11.31 -18.60
N ARG A 61 15.89 -10.71 -19.69
CA ARG A 61 15.84 -11.36 -21.01
C ARG A 61 17.24 -11.72 -21.53
N ARG A 62 18.23 -10.83 -21.38
CA ARG A 62 19.63 -11.10 -21.77
C ARG A 62 20.30 -12.17 -20.91
N LEU A 63 19.94 -12.30 -19.64
CA LEU A 63 20.50 -13.31 -18.73
C LEU A 63 19.78 -14.67 -18.86
N SER A 64 18.48 -14.67 -19.17
CA SER A 64 17.70 -15.90 -19.36
C SER A 64 18.14 -16.73 -20.57
N THR A 65 18.76 -16.12 -21.58
CA THR A 65 19.33 -16.85 -22.74
C THR A 65 20.60 -17.61 -22.37
N HIS A 66 21.28 -17.23 -21.28
CA HIS A 66 22.52 -17.87 -20.81
C HIS A 66 22.30 -18.91 -19.70
N HIS A 67 21.22 -18.84 -18.91
CA HIS A 67 20.94 -19.79 -17.82
C HIS A 67 19.48 -20.31 -17.82
N PRO A 68 19.24 -21.57 -18.23
CA PRO A 68 17.88 -22.11 -18.37
C PRO A 68 17.19 -22.52 -17.04
N ARG A 69 17.92 -22.68 -15.93
CA ARG A 69 17.38 -23.16 -14.63
C ARG A 69 17.53 -22.12 -13.51
N LEU A 70 16.70 -21.07 -13.51
CA LEU A 70 16.61 -20.14 -12.36
C LEU A 70 15.62 -20.70 -11.32
N PRO A 71 15.94 -20.68 -10.01
CA PRO A 71 14.97 -21.00 -8.97
C PRO A 71 13.92 -19.87 -8.86
N CYS A 72 12.63 -20.24 -8.93
CA CYS A 72 11.53 -19.28 -8.80
C CYS A 72 10.91 -19.31 -7.40
N GLY A 73 10.32 -18.18 -6.99
CA GLY A 73 9.77 -17.98 -5.65
C GLY A 73 8.67 -18.98 -5.32
N ALA A 74 8.70 -19.53 -4.10
CA ALA A 74 7.70 -20.47 -3.61
C ALA A 74 6.57 -19.72 -2.86
N GLY A 75 5.34 -19.78 -3.40
CA GLY A 75 4.13 -19.19 -2.78
C GLY A 75 3.68 -17.88 -3.42
N GLY A 76 2.39 -17.56 -3.32
CA GLY A 76 1.80 -16.38 -3.92
C GLY A 76 1.76 -15.12 -3.04
N VAL A 77 1.46 -13.98 -3.67
CA VAL A 77 1.38 -12.64 -3.05
C VAL A 77 0.48 -12.62 -1.81
N LEU A 78 -0.62 -13.39 -1.79
CA LEU A 78 -1.57 -13.39 -0.68
C LEU A 78 -1.01 -14.00 0.61
N ARG A 79 0.03 -14.86 0.54
CA ARG A 79 0.73 -15.37 1.74
C ARG A 79 1.42 -14.25 2.53
N MET A 80 1.78 -13.14 1.88
CA MET A 80 2.34 -11.97 2.56
C MET A 80 1.27 -11.18 3.33
N LEU A 81 0.02 -11.19 2.86
CA LEU A 81 -1.11 -10.54 3.55
C LEU A 81 -1.61 -11.35 4.75
N ARG A 82 -1.36 -12.66 4.75
CA ARG A 82 -1.56 -13.54 5.89
C ARG A 82 -0.39 -13.36 6.87
N GLY A 83 -0.35 -12.21 7.54
CA GLY A 83 0.70 -11.86 8.50
C GLY A 83 0.91 -12.90 9.61
N PRO A 84 2.02 -12.82 10.36
CA PRO A 84 2.36 -13.81 11.37
C PRO A 84 1.33 -13.80 12.51
N THR A 85 0.79 -14.98 12.84
CA THR A 85 -0.12 -15.19 13.96
C THR A 85 0.63 -15.06 15.29
N ARG A 86 0.29 -14.03 16.08
CA ARG A 86 0.32 -13.91 17.57
C ARG A 86 1.03 -12.71 18.21
N GLU A 87 2.00 -12.04 17.59
CA GLU A 87 2.71 -10.94 18.30
C GLU A 87 2.28 -9.50 17.95
N GLN A 88 1.43 -9.28 16.95
CA GLN A 88 1.14 -7.92 16.46
C GLN A 88 -0.08 -7.22 17.08
N VAL A 89 -0.74 -7.82 18.06
CA VAL A 89 -2.04 -7.29 18.59
C VAL A 89 -1.85 -6.19 19.65
N TYR A 90 -0.71 -6.09 20.31
CA TYR A 90 -0.54 -5.21 21.48
C TYR A 90 -0.06 -3.78 21.19
N ALA A 91 0.20 -3.39 19.93
CA ALA A 91 0.97 -2.18 19.64
C ALA A 91 0.33 -1.29 18.55
N GLY A 92 -0.99 -1.10 18.57
CA GLY A 92 -1.73 -0.34 17.54
C GLY A 92 -1.25 1.10 17.30
N THR A 93 -0.69 1.77 18.30
CA THR A 93 -0.12 3.13 18.14
C THR A 93 1.35 3.13 17.72
N VAL A 94 2.12 2.10 18.07
CA VAL A 94 3.53 1.96 17.66
C VAL A 94 3.63 1.37 16.24
N MET A 95 2.66 0.57 15.81
CA MET A 95 2.59 -0.05 14.48
C MET A 95 2.42 0.98 13.35
N GLY A 96 1.73 2.10 13.55
CA GLY A 96 1.64 3.15 12.52
C GLY A 96 3.03 3.71 12.16
N ALA A 97 3.86 3.96 13.17
CA ALA A 97 5.25 4.36 13.00
C ALA A 97 6.13 3.18 12.54
N TRP A 98 5.93 1.96 13.06
CA TRP A 98 6.70 0.77 12.70
C TRP A 98 6.44 0.31 11.25
N VAL A 99 5.23 0.50 10.72
CA VAL A 99 4.86 0.28 9.31
C VAL A 99 5.54 1.31 8.40
N PHE A 100 5.71 2.56 8.86
CA PHE A 100 6.49 3.58 8.16
C PHE A 100 8.01 3.38 8.25
N LEU A 101 8.50 2.80 9.36
CA LEU A 101 9.92 2.61 9.65
C LEU A 101 10.49 1.29 9.10
N ASP A 102 9.65 0.31 8.75
CA ASP A 102 10.11 -0.96 8.17
C ASP A 102 10.25 -0.85 6.63
N PRO A 103 11.49 -0.84 6.09
CA PRO A 103 11.77 -0.64 4.66
C PRO A 103 11.30 -1.78 3.74
N THR A 104 10.74 -2.84 4.31
CA THR A 104 10.13 -3.95 3.57
C THR A 104 8.62 -3.84 3.46
N LYS A 105 7.95 -3.17 4.40
CA LYS A 105 6.49 -2.97 4.43
C LYS A 105 6.06 -1.60 3.90
N ASN A 106 6.93 -0.60 3.97
CA ASN A 106 6.75 0.64 3.22
C ASN A 106 6.63 0.38 1.70
N ALA A 107 7.24 -0.70 1.20
CA ALA A 107 7.13 -1.14 -0.19
C ALA A 107 5.80 -1.84 -0.48
N LEU A 108 5.18 -2.50 0.51
CA LEU A 108 3.82 -3.07 0.41
C LEU A 108 2.77 -1.96 0.49
N PHE A 109 2.97 -0.99 1.40
CA PHE A 109 2.16 0.21 1.48
C PHE A 109 2.33 1.07 0.22
N GLN A 110 3.54 1.17 -0.35
CA GLN A 110 3.78 1.74 -1.67
C GLN A 110 3.17 0.89 -2.78
N LEU A 111 3.08 -0.44 -2.69
CA LEU A 111 2.34 -1.24 -3.69
C LEU A 111 0.82 -1.05 -3.60
N VAL A 112 0.30 -0.63 -2.44
CA VAL A 112 -1.13 -0.28 -2.25
C VAL A 112 -1.41 1.20 -2.56
N THR A 113 -0.43 2.10 -2.35
CA THR A 113 -0.56 3.56 -2.54
C THR A 113 0.06 4.08 -3.83
N THR A 114 0.91 3.31 -4.49
CA THR A 114 1.61 3.69 -5.73
C THR A 114 1.33 2.63 -6.79
N GLU A 115 0.66 3.08 -7.86
CA GLU A 115 0.80 2.55 -9.22
C GLU A 115 0.18 1.19 -9.54
N GLY A 116 -1.15 1.17 -9.52
CA GLY A 116 -1.97 0.19 -10.23
C GLY A 116 -3.44 0.59 -10.27
N VAL A 117 -3.70 1.88 -10.10
CA VAL A 117 -5.02 2.36 -9.74
C VAL A 117 -5.80 2.60 -11.03
N SER A 118 -6.64 1.63 -11.41
CA SER A 118 -7.74 1.85 -12.35
C SER A 118 -8.37 3.22 -12.08
N SER A 119 -8.71 4.01 -13.10
CA SER A 119 -9.23 5.38 -12.94
C SER A 119 -10.28 5.49 -11.82
N ASN A 120 -11.13 4.47 -11.66
CA ASN A 120 -12.14 4.38 -10.61
C ASN A 120 -11.57 4.26 -9.18
N ALA A 121 -10.50 3.49 -8.99
CA ALA A 121 -9.84 3.33 -7.70
C ALA A 121 -9.08 4.61 -7.29
N ALA A 122 -8.66 5.46 -8.24
CA ALA A 122 -7.93 6.69 -7.95
C ALA A 122 -8.88 7.72 -7.35
N TYR A 123 -10.10 7.79 -7.87
CA TYR A 123 -11.18 8.56 -7.27
C TYR A 123 -11.53 8.09 -5.85
N TYR A 124 -11.58 6.78 -5.59
CA TYR A 124 -11.82 6.28 -4.23
C TYR A 124 -10.69 6.65 -3.26
N VAL A 125 -9.43 6.51 -3.67
CA VAL A 125 -8.28 6.92 -2.84
C VAL A 125 -8.28 8.43 -2.60
N ALA A 126 -8.53 9.24 -3.62
CA ALA A 126 -8.64 10.68 -3.49
C ALA A 126 -9.76 11.07 -2.51
N TYR A 127 -10.94 10.45 -2.63
CA TYR A 127 -12.07 10.70 -1.73
C TYR A 127 -11.72 10.35 -0.27
N LEU A 128 -11.05 9.21 -0.05
CA LEU A 128 -10.58 8.81 1.29
C LEU A 128 -9.56 9.79 1.86
N LEU A 129 -8.57 10.22 1.07
CA LEU A 129 -7.57 11.21 1.49
C LEU A 129 -8.20 12.56 1.83
N ILE A 130 -9.15 13.03 1.02
CA ILE A 130 -9.87 14.28 1.26
C ILE A 130 -10.73 14.17 2.52
N THR A 131 -11.50 13.09 2.67
CA THR A 131 -12.42 12.91 3.80
C THR A 131 -11.64 12.77 5.12
N LEU A 132 -10.57 11.96 5.11
CA LEU A 132 -9.67 11.81 6.27
C LEU A 132 -8.94 13.11 6.58
N GLY A 133 -8.41 13.81 5.56
CA GLY A 133 -7.75 15.10 5.71
C GLY A 133 -8.66 16.15 6.33
N CYS A 134 -9.90 16.27 5.86
CA CYS A 134 -10.90 17.18 6.44
C CYS A 134 -11.13 16.89 7.92
N LEU A 135 -11.32 15.62 8.28
CA LEU A 135 -11.55 15.21 9.66
C LEU A 135 -10.36 15.58 10.56
N VAL A 136 -9.13 15.29 10.10
CA VAL A 136 -7.90 15.59 10.84
C VAL A 136 -7.69 17.11 11.00
N VAL A 137 -7.96 17.91 9.96
CA VAL A 137 -7.91 19.38 10.04
C VAL A 137 -8.93 19.91 11.05
N LEU A 138 -10.16 19.41 11.02
CA LEU A 138 -11.21 19.85 11.96
C LEU A 138 -10.83 19.54 13.41
N VAL A 139 -10.39 18.31 13.70
CA VAL A 139 -9.96 17.92 15.04
C VAL A 139 -8.75 18.73 15.49
N GLY A 140 -7.76 18.93 14.62
CA GLY A 140 -6.57 19.75 14.91
C GLY A 140 -6.91 21.23 15.15
N PHE A 141 -7.84 21.79 14.38
CA PHE A 141 -8.32 23.17 14.55
C PHE A 141 -9.03 23.34 15.90
N PHE A 142 -10.00 22.48 16.23
CA PHE A 142 -10.68 22.54 17.52
C PHE A 142 -9.75 22.25 18.70
N GLY A 143 -8.75 21.38 18.53
CA GLY A 143 -7.71 21.13 19.53
C GLY A 143 -6.82 22.35 19.79
N CYS A 144 -6.36 23.02 18.72
CA CYS A 144 -5.53 24.22 18.83
C CYS A 144 -6.35 25.41 19.40
N CYS A 145 -7.53 25.70 18.84
CA CYS A 145 -8.40 26.76 19.32
C CYS A 145 -8.91 26.50 20.75
N GLY A 146 -9.24 25.26 21.11
CA GLY A 146 -9.64 24.89 22.46
C GLY A 146 -8.52 25.09 23.49
N ALA A 147 -7.27 24.76 23.12
CA ALA A 147 -6.12 25.02 23.97
C ALA A 147 -5.78 26.52 24.07
N LEU A 148 -5.94 27.29 22.99
CA LEU A 148 -5.66 28.73 22.98
C LEU A 148 -6.71 29.55 23.73
N GLN A 149 -8.00 29.26 23.51
CA GLN A 149 -9.11 30.08 24.00
C GLN A 149 -9.48 29.80 25.47
N GLU A 150 -8.84 28.80 26.12
CA GLU A 150 -9.14 28.34 27.49
C GLU A 150 -10.64 28.11 27.76
N SER A 151 -11.44 27.91 26.70
CA SER A 151 -12.87 27.76 26.83
C SER A 151 -13.22 26.30 27.09
N LYS A 152 -13.95 26.06 28.18
CA LYS A 152 -14.37 24.72 28.59
C LYS A 152 -15.20 24.04 27.48
N CYS A 153 -16.06 24.80 26.80
CA CYS A 153 -16.93 24.28 25.75
C CYS A 153 -16.11 23.71 24.57
N MET A 154 -15.12 24.44 24.05
CA MET A 154 -14.30 23.96 22.93
C MET A 154 -13.42 22.77 23.33
N LEU A 155 -12.90 22.77 24.56
CA LEU A 155 -12.12 21.64 25.07
C LEU A 155 -12.99 20.37 25.22
N VAL A 156 -14.23 20.51 25.71
CA VAL A 156 -15.20 19.41 25.78
C VAL A 156 -15.55 18.89 24.38
N LEU A 157 -15.81 19.77 23.41
CA LEU A 157 -16.06 19.37 22.02
C LEU A 157 -14.88 18.58 21.44
N TYR A 158 -13.64 19.04 21.68
CA TYR A 158 -12.44 18.31 21.27
C TYR A 158 -12.38 16.90 21.88
N PHE A 159 -12.61 16.76 23.19
CA PHE A 159 -12.66 15.44 23.83
C PHE A 159 -13.77 14.54 23.29
N MET A 160 -14.95 15.11 22.97
CA MET A 160 -16.05 14.37 22.36
C MET A 160 -15.67 13.83 20.97
N PHE A 161 -15.01 14.64 20.13
CA PHE A 161 -14.51 14.17 18.83
C PHE A 161 -13.45 13.07 18.96
N LEU A 162 -12.51 13.20 19.89
CA LEU A 162 -11.51 12.17 20.16
C LEU A 162 -12.16 10.85 20.62
N PHE A 163 -13.18 10.94 21.48
CA PHE A 163 -13.89 9.77 21.97
C PHE A 163 -14.68 9.05 20.85
N LEU A 164 -15.33 9.82 19.97
CA LEU A 164 -16.01 9.26 18.79
C LEU A 164 -15.02 8.58 17.83
N MET A 165 -13.84 9.18 17.62
CA MET A 165 -12.77 8.59 16.83
C MET A 165 -12.27 7.28 17.43
N LEU A 166 -12.10 7.23 18.76
CA LEU A 166 -11.71 6.01 19.46
C LEU A 166 -12.75 4.89 19.26
N ILE A 167 -14.04 5.19 19.38
CA ILE A 167 -15.11 4.21 19.13
C ILE A 167 -15.07 3.73 17.68
N ALA A 168 -14.88 4.64 16.71
CA ALA A 168 -14.78 4.29 15.31
C ALA A 168 -13.57 3.38 15.01
N GLU A 169 -12.40 3.69 15.59
CA GLU A 169 -11.19 2.86 15.47
C GLU A 169 -11.40 1.46 16.05
N VAL A 170 -12.01 1.36 17.22
CA VAL A 170 -12.35 0.06 17.84
C VAL A 170 -13.34 -0.72 16.96
N ALA A 171 -14.35 -0.05 16.40
CA ALA A 171 -15.31 -0.69 15.50
C ALA A 171 -14.62 -1.23 14.22
N VAL A 172 -13.76 -0.42 13.59
CA VAL A 172 -12.97 -0.84 12.41
C VAL A 172 -12.05 -2.01 12.76
N ALA A 173 -11.41 -1.99 13.92
CA ALA A 173 -10.57 -3.09 14.40
C ALA A 173 -11.38 -4.39 14.57
N ILE A 174 -12.55 -4.34 15.22
CA ILE A 174 -13.43 -5.49 15.40
C ILE A 174 -13.88 -6.04 14.05
N VAL A 175 -14.38 -5.18 13.16
CA VAL A 175 -14.81 -5.59 11.81
C VAL A 175 -13.66 -6.24 11.04
N THR A 176 -12.48 -5.64 11.06
CA THR A 176 -11.30 -6.18 10.38
C THR A 176 -10.93 -7.56 10.92
N LEU A 177 -10.98 -7.76 12.24
CA LEU A 177 -10.67 -9.05 12.86
C LEU A 177 -11.70 -10.13 12.53
N VAL A 178 -12.99 -9.80 12.58
CA VAL A 178 -14.09 -10.73 12.30
C VAL A 178 -14.10 -11.16 10.83
N TYR A 179 -13.93 -10.21 9.91
CA TYR A 179 -14.06 -10.45 8.48
C TYR A 179 -12.74 -10.78 7.77
N ARG A 180 -11.61 -10.91 8.48
CA ARG A 180 -10.28 -11.06 7.84
C ARG A 180 -10.21 -12.22 6.85
N GLU A 181 -10.72 -13.40 7.22
CA GLU A 181 -10.58 -14.60 6.38
C GLU A 181 -11.53 -14.52 5.16
N GLN A 182 -12.75 -14.02 5.35
CA GLN A 182 -13.70 -13.81 4.26
C GLN A 182 -13.17 -12.77 3.25
N PHE A 183 -12.58 -11.69 3.77
CA PHE A 183 -11.94 -10.67 2.94
C PHE A 183 -10.77 -11.25 2.13
N LEU A 184 -9.90 -12.06 2.73
CA LEU A 184 -8.77 -12.68 2.04
C LEU A 184 -9.23 -13.62 0.91
N VAL A 185 -10.24 -14.46 1.16
CA VAL A 185 -10.78 -15.37 0.14
C VAL A 185 -11.45 -14.60 -1.00
N GLY A 186 -12.24 -13.58 -0.68
CA GLY A 186 -12.87 -12.71 -1.68
C GLY A 186 -11.85 -11.93 -2.52
N LEU A 187 -10.81 -11.42 -1.87
CA LEU A 187 -9.70 -10.74 -2.53
C LEU A 187 -8.92 -11.69 -3.43
N GLN A 188 -8.64 -12.91 -2.97
CA GLN A 188 -7.98 -13.95 -3.76
C GLN A 188 -8.74 -14.24 -5.05
N MET A 189 -10.06 -14.47 -4.98
CA MET A 189 -10.88 -14.73 -6.16
C MET A 189 -10.86 -13.56 -7.15
N ARG A 190 -11.01 -12.32 -6.65
CA ARG A 190 -10.95 -11.12 -7.49
C ARG A 190 -9.60 -10.96 -8.16
N LEU A 191 -8.50 -11.11 -7.40
CA LEU A 191 -7.15 -10.97 -7.93
C LEU A 191 -6.81 -12.07 -8.93
N SER A 192 -7.18 -13.33 -8.66
CA SER A 192 -6.98 -14.45 -9.59
C SER A 192 -7.78 -14.26 -10.87
N HIS A 193 -9.01 -13.73 -10.80
CA HIS A 193 -9.80 -13.40 -11.98
C HIS A 193 -9.17 -12.26 -12.79
N GLN A 194 -8.72 -11.18 -12.14
CA GLN A 194 -8.03 -10.08 -12.82
C GLN A 194 -6.70 -10.57 -13.43
N LEU A 195 -5.97 -11.45 -12.75
CA LEU A 195 -4.76 -12.08 -13.28
C LEU A 195 -5.05 -12.87 -14.54
N ASN A 196 -6.13 -13.66 -14.57
CA ASN A 196 -6.51 -14.44 -15.74
C ASN A 196 -6.84 -13.56 -16.95
N GLU A 197 -7.64 -12.52 -16.73
CA GLU A 197 -8.21 -11.70 -17.81
C GLU A 197 -7.28 -10.58 -18.29
N LYS A 198 -6.54 -9.95 -17.39
CA LYS A 198 -5.82 -8.70 -17.67
C LYS A 198 -4.31 -8.83 -17.79
N TYR A 199 -3.71 -9.84 -17.18
CA TYR A 199 -2.25 -9.97 -17.19
C TYR A 199 -1.75 -10.15 -18.63
N GLY A 200 -0.71 -9.38 -19.01
CA GLY A 200 -0.06 -9.48 -20.31
C GLY A 200 -0.92 -9.04 -21.51
N ARG A 201 -1.99 -8.27 -21.30
CA ARG A 201 -2.86 -7.74 -22.38
C ARG A 201 -2.50 -6.29 -22.73
N ASN A 202 -2.62 -5.95 -24.01
CA ASN A 202 -2.13 -4.69 -24.60
C ASN A 202 -3.05 -3.46 -24.42
N SER A 203 -3.86 -3.40 -23.36
CA SER A 203 -4.61 -2.17 -23.03
C SER A 203 -3.89 -1.41 -21.92
N VAL A 204 -4.03 -0.08 -21.90
CA VAL A 204 -3.37 0.81 -20.93
C VAL A 204 -3.64 0.36 -19.49
N ASP A 205 -4.90 0.11 -19.13
CA ASP A 205 -5.27 -0.36 -17.79
C ASP A 205 -4.72 -1.75 -17.43
N ASN A 206 -4.59 -2.63 -18.42
CA ASN A 206 -4.08 -3.99 -18.23
C ASN A 206 -2.55 -4.02 -18.09
N GLN A 207 -1.86 -3.07 -18.71
CA GLN A 207 -0.42 -2.89 -18.56
C GLN A 207 -0.07 -2.47 -17.13
N LEU A 208 -0.81 -1.52 -16.53
CA LEU A 208 -0.65 -1.15 -15.12
C LEU A 208 -0.80 -2.37 -14.19
N PHE A 209 -1.81 -3.19 -14.45
CA PHE A 209 -2.04 -4.39 -13.65
C PHE A 209 -0.90 -5.42 -13.81
N THR A 210 -0.37 -5.59 -15.01
CA THR A 210 0.75 -6.50 -15.28
C THR A 210 2.02 -6.04 -14.56
N GLU A 211 2.32 -4.74 -14.61
CA GLU A 211 3.51 -4.14 -13.98
C GLU A 211 3.47 -4.20 -12.47
N SER A 212 2.31 -3.93 -11.87
CA SER A 212 2.13 -4.02 -10.40
C SER A 212 2.30 -5.45 -9.89
N VAL A 213 1.77 -6.46 -10.61
CA VAL A 213 1.98 -7.88 -10.26
C VAL A 213 3.45 -8.27 -10.40
N ASP A 214 4.11 -7.87 -11.48
CA ASP A 214 5.53 -8.14 -11.72
C ASP A 214 6.43 -7.51 -10.64
N LEU A 215 6.12 -6.28 -10.22
CA LEU A 215 6.84 -5.59 -9.16
C LEU A 215 6.64 -6.27 -7.81
N ALA A 216 5.40 -6.66 -7.49
CA ALA A 216 5.09 -7.37 -6.25
C ALA A 216 5.85 -8.71 -6.16
N GLN A 217 5.86 -9.48 -7.25
CA GLN A 217 6.60 -10.75 -7.33
C GLN A 217 8.09 -10.57 -7.15
N TYR A 218 8.63 -9.54 -7.80
CA TYR A 218 10.04 -9.19 -7.66
C TYR A 218 10.40 -8.75 -6.23
N LYS A 219 9.60 -7.87 -5.61
CA LYS A 219 9.87 -7.32 -4.28
C LYS A 219 9.70 -8.36 -3.17
N PHE A 220 8.66 -9.17 -3.26
CA PHE A 220 8.30 -10.16 -2.25
C PHE A 220 8.80 -11.56 -2.55
N ASN A 221 9.52 -11.75 -3.65
CA ASN A 221 10.11 -13.04 -4.01
C ASN A 221 9.06 -14.16 -4.09
N CYS A 222 7.86 -13.83 -4.55
CA CYS A 222 6.71 -14.72 -4.64
C CYS A 222 6.28 -14.89 -6.11
N CYS A 223 5.40 -15.86 -6.38
CA CYS A 223 4.88 -16.10 -7.71
C CYS A 223 3.37 -16.38 -7.69
N GLY A 224 2.63 -15.64 -8.52
CA GLY A 224 1.16 -15.70 -8.59
C GLY A 224 0.45 -15.10 -7.36
N ILE A 225 -0.87 -15.24 -7.30
CA ILE A 225 -1.70 -14.74 -6.19
C ILE A 225 -1.61 -15.68 -4.99
N SER A 226 -1.81 -16.97 -5.23
CA SER A 226 -1.68 -18.08 -4.29
C SER A 226 -0.47 -18.97 -4.60
N GLY A 227 -0.08 -19.04 -5.88
CA GLY A 227 1.11 -19.78 -6.32
C GLY A 227 1.36 -19.63 -7.82
N ASP A 228 2.46 -20.22 -8.27
CA ASP A 228 2.88 -20.30 -9.67
C ASP A 228 1.80 -20.89 -10.58
N ASN A 229 1.03 -21.86 -10.08
CA ASN A 229 -0.09 -22.46 -10.80
C ASN A 229 -1.19 -21.49 -11.23
N ASP A 230 -1.28 -20.28 -10.65
CA ASP A 230 -2.29 -19.30 -11.05
C ASP A 230 -2.08 -18.82 -12.48
N TYR A 231 -0.83 -18.83 -12.97
CA TYR A 231 -0.52 -18.52 -14.35
C TYR A 231 -1.04 -19.56 -15.32
N ASN A 232 -1.37 -20.77 -14.84
CA ASN A 232 -1.83 -21.81 -15.72
C ASN A 232 -3.16 -21.45 -16.40
N ALA A 233 -4.07 -20.85 -15.65
CA ALA A 233 -5.37 -20.47 -16.19
C ALA A 233 -5.32 -19.20 -17.05
N THR A 234 -4.22 -18.43 -17.03
CA THR A 234 -4.16 -17.09 -17.63
C THR A 234 -4.23 -17.10 -19.15
N LYS A 235 -5.00 -16.15 -19.71
CA LYS A 235 -5.08 -15.95 -21.16
C LYS A 235 -3.71 -15.64 -21.79
N TRP A 236 -2.87 -14.87 -21.10
CA TRP A 236 -1.49 -14.59 -21.53
C TRP A 236 -0.67 -15.86 -21.83
N ARG A 237 -0.85 -16.90 -21.02
CA ARG A 237 -0.18 -18.19 -21.22
C ARG A 237 -0.79 -18.97 -22.38
N LEU A 238 -2.12 -19.01 -22.46
CA LEU A 238 -2.85 -19.72 -23.51
C LEU A 238 -2.59 -19.14 -24.91
N ASP A 239 -2.42 -17.82 -25.01
CA ASP A 239 -2.14 -17.13 -26.26
C ASP A 239 -0.67 -17.27 -26.72
N GLY A 240 0.17 -18.00 -25.98
CA GLY A 240 1.59 -18.20 -26.33
C GLY A 240 2.45 -16.93 -26.24
N GLN A 241 1.93 -15.82 -25.71
CA GLN A 241 2.70 -14.58 -25.54
C GLN A 241 3.79 -14.70 -24.46
N GLY A 242 3.69 -15.72 -23.60
CA GLY A 242 4.65 -16.06 -22.57
C GLY A 242 5.77 -17.01 -22.99
N SER A 243 6.52 -16.65 -24.05
CA SER A 243 7.80 -17.29 -24.46
C SER A 243 7.74 -18.75 -24.92
N ASN A 244 8.51 -19.03 -25.97
CA ASN A 244 8.85 -20.36 -26.47
C ASN A 244 9.41 -21.26 -25.35
N GLY A 245 8.57 -22.12 -24.78
CA GLY A 245 8.91 -23.54 -24.61
C GLY A 245 9.58 -24.04 -23.33
N SER A 246 9.46 -23.42 -22.15
CA SER A 246 9.82 -24.16 -20.90
C SER A 246 9.35 -23.59 -19.57
N ARG A 247 8.82 -22.36 -19.49
CA ARG A 247 8.42 -21.75 -18.22
C ARG A 247 6.95 -21.34 -18.24
N ASN A 248 6.21 -21.78 -17.22
CA ASN A 248 4.79 -21.49 -17.06
C ASN A 248 4.50 -20.17 -16.33
N VAL A 249 5.55 -19.40 -16.01
CA VAL A 249 5.50 -18.21 -15.15
C VAL A 249 6.37 -17.08 -15.71
N PRO A 250 6.07 -15.81 -15.39
CA PRO A 250 6.89 -14.68 -15.83
C PRO A 250 8.26 -14.65 -15.14
N LEU A 251 9.24 -14.01 -15.80
CA LEU A 251 10.63 -13.90 -15.31
C LEU A 251 10.74 -13.19 -13.96
N THR A 252 9.78 -12.34 -13.63
CA THR A 252 9.65 -11.60 -12.36
C THR A 252 9.40 -12.51 -11.17
N CYS A 253 8.88 -13.72 -11.38
CA CYS A 253 8.78 -14.76 -10.36
C CYS A 253 10.13 -15.40 -9.99
N CYS A 254 11.17 -15.24 -10.83
CA CYS A 254 12.39 -16.01 -10.71
C CYS A 254 13.55 -15.18 -10.14
N LYS A 255 14.29 -15.76 -9.19
CA LYS A 255 15.44 -15.10 -8.58
C LYS A 255 16.68 -15.36 -9.42
N LEU A 256 17.52 -14.34 -9.54
CA LEU A 256 18.92 -14.57 -9.87
C LEU A 256 19.53 -15.28 -8.65
N ALA A 257 19.72 -16.60 -8.75
CA ALA A 257 20.66 -17.25 -7.86
C ALA A 257 22.00 -16.56 -8.12
N ASN A 258 22.60 -15.95 -7.09
CA ASN A 258 24.00 -15.60 -7.15
C ASN A 258 24.72 -16.89 -7.56
N LEU A 259 25.25 -16.93 -8.78
CA LEU A 259 26.41 -17.75 -9.03
C LEU A 259 27.41 -17.28 -7.98
N ASP A 260 27.72 -18.16 -7.03
CA ASP A 260 28.89 -18.02 -6.19
C ASP A 260 30.04 -17.57 -7.10
N VAL A 261 30.56 -16.38 -6.82
CA VAL A 261 31.87 -15.91 -7.28
C VAL A 261 32.93 -16.77 -6.59
N ARG A 262 32.93 -18.08 -6.89
CA ARG A 262 33.90 -19.09 -6.45
C ARG A 262 34.10 -20.20 -7.48
N THR A 263 33.98 -19.87 -8.76
CA THR A 263 34.57 -20.69 -9.84
C THR A 263 35.19 -19.76 -10.88
N ILE A 264 36.20 -19.01 -10.44
CA ILE A 264 37.37 -18.65 -11.26
C ILE A 264 38.54 -19.41 -10.64
#